data_AF-A0A971QFX2-F1
#
_entry.id   AF-A0A971QFX2-F1
#
_cell.length_a   1.000
_cell.length_b   1.000
_cell.length_c   1.000
_cell.angle_alpha   90.00
_cell.angle_beta   90.00
_cell.angle_gamma   90.00
#
_symmetry.space_group_name_H-M   'P 1'
#
loop_
_entity.id
_entity.type
_entity.pdbx_description
1 polymer ?
#
loop_
_entity_poly.entity_id
_entity_poly.type
_entity_poly.pdbx_seq_one_letter_code
_entity_poly.pdbx_strand_id
1 'polypeptide(L)'
;MSHRHGSVTQMCFARFVTTGLALAVAASAYAQAPVVPPGSGTEGDPYLVSEIGHLVWMGDTAAASSGKYYSLTTDIDASATAGWNDAGTDTDVLEGFKPIGTWSNPDTTSFRGIFNGGQHTISGPIINRPGAAYVGLFGSVGSGGQVRNLGLVGGAVTGDDYIGGLVGFNYQGTVSNCYATGAVSGTRDSVGGLVADNYGTVSDCYATGAVSGTGYRVGGLVGSNASGTVSDCYATGAVTGTGDYVGGLVGYNGYYGTVSNSYWDMQTSGQSTSDGGAGKTTAEMKQQATFVGWDFT
;
A
#
# COMPACT_ATOMS: atom_id res chain seq x y z
N MET A 1 87.78 -10.61 34.79
CA MET A 1 86.71 -9.77 35.36
C MET A 1 85.61 -10.67 35.87
N SER A 2 85.11 -10.34 37.05
CA SER A 2 84.40 -11.20 38.00
C SER A 2 82.87 -11.06 37.88
N HIS A 3 82.17 -12.16 38.17
CA HIS A 3 80.78 -12.36 38.62
C HIS A 3 79.58 -11.58 38.02
N ARG A 4 78.50 -12.32 37.71
CA ARG A 4 77.18 -12.40 38.41
C ARG A 4 76.09 -12.89 37.43
N HIS A 5 75.46 -14.03 37.70
CA HIS A 5 74.17 -14.21 38.37
C HIS A 5 72.94 -13.63 37.63
N GLY A 6 71.97 -14.50 37.33
CA GLY A 6 70.57 -14.18 37.59
C GLY A 6 69.54 -14.51 36.50
N SER A 7 68.64 -15.42 36.86
CA SER A 7 67.19 -15.37 36.63
C SER A 7 66.60 -16.24 35.52
N VAL A 8 66.03 -17.36 35.98
CA VAL A 8 65.00 -18.16 35.33
C VAL A 8 63.70 -17.36 35.37
N THR A 9 63.04 -17.15 34.24
CA THR A 9 61.66 -16.63 34.21
C THR A 9 60.76 -17.60 33.46
N GLN A 10 59.89 -18.20 34.25
CA GLN A 10 58.78 -19.08 33.94
C GLN A 10 57.78 -18.33 33.06
N MET A 11 57.59 -18.76 31.81
CA MET A 11 56.60 -18.16 30.91
C MET A 11 55.25 -18.86 31.15
N CYS A 12 54.34 -18.15 31.82
CA CYS A 12 52.95 -18.56 32.01
C CYS A 12 52.23 -18.75 30.66
N PHE A 13 51.59 -19.90 30.47
CA PHE A 13 50.58 -20.09 29.42
C PHE A 13 49.32 -19.29 29.80
N ALA A 14 49.18 -18.09 29.25
CA ALA A 14 47.91 -17.37 29.25
C ALA A 14 46.99 -18.01 28.20
N ARG A 15 45.93 -18.68 28.67
CA ARG A 15 44.79 -19.07 27.83
C ARG A 15 44.18 -17.80 27.24
N PHE A 16 44.34 -17.60 25.93
CA PHE A 16 43.52 -16.64 25.20
C PHE A 16 42.09 -17.18 25.18
N VAL A 17 41.23 -16.61 26.02
CA VAL A 17 39.78 -16.66 25.78
C VAL A 17 39.56 -15.74 24.59
N THR A 18 39.45 -16.31 23.39
CA THR A 18 38.92 -15.58 22.25
C THR A 18 37.45 -15.30 22.56
N THR A 19 37.16 -14.13 23.12
CA THR A 19 35.82 -13.55 23.01
C THR A 19 35.61 -13.30 21.53
N GLY A 20 34.97 -14.26 20.85
CA GLY A 20 34.45 -14.05 19.52
C GLY A 20 33.45 -12.92 19.63
N LEU A 21 33.87 -11.71 19.28
CA LEU A 21 32.95 -10.66 18.90
C LEU A 21 32.30 -11.19 17.63
N ALA A 22 31.16 -11.85 17.80
CA ALA A 22 30.24 -12.08 16.69
C ALA A 22 29.85 -10.68 16.22
N LEU A 23 30.57 -10.19 15.19
CA LEU A 23 30.08 -9.11 14.37
C LEU A 23 28.82 -9.68 13.72
N ALA A 24 27.68 -9.51 14.39
CA ALA A 24 26.40 -9.65 13.75
C ALA A 24 26.38 -8.57 12.68
N VAL A 25 26.87 -8.93 11.48
CA VAL A 25 26.47 -8.24 10.27
C VAL A 25 24.97 -8.47 10.26
N ALA A 26 24.20 -7.48 10.70
CA ALA A 26 22.81 -7.39 10.34
C ALA A 26 22.83 -7.44 8.82
N ALA A 27 22.52 -8.61 8.26
CA ALA A 27 22.27 -8.70 6.84
C ALA A 27 21.07 -7.79 6.62
N SER A 28 21.30 -6.57 6.12
CA SER A 28 20.23 -5.75 5.59
C SER A 28 19.53 -6.65 4.57
N ALA A 29 18.31 -7.07 4.87
CA ALA A 29 17.55 -7.92 3.98
C ALA A 29 17.14 -7.03 2.80
N TYR A 30 17.90 -7.10 1.71
CA TYR A 30 17.56 -6.39 0.49
C TYR A 30 16.22 -6.89 -0.05
N ALA A 31 15.50 -6.01 -0.75
CA ALA A 31 14.29 -6.41 -1.46
C ALA A 31 14.53 -7.69 -2.29
N GLN A 32 13.53 -8.58 -2.32
CA GLN A 32 13.60 -9.79 -3.15
C GLN A 32 13.85 -9.39 -4.60
N ALA A 33 14.74 -10.12 -5.30
CA ALA A 33 15.00 -9.89 -6.71
C ALA A 33 13.70 -10.05 -7.54
N PRO A 34 13.48 -9.22 -8.58
CA PRO A 34 12.33 -9.35 -9.45
C PRO A 34 12.35 -10.71 -10.16
N VAL A 35 11.18 -11.37 -10.22
CA VAL A 35 10.98 -12.62 -10.96
C VAL A 35 9.95 -12.36 -12.06
N VAL A 36 10.30 -12.71 -13.30
CA VAL A 36 9.39 -12.54 -14.44
C VAL A 36 8.24 -13.55 -14.32
N PRO A 37 6.97 -13.11 -14.26
CA PRO A 37 5.83 -14.02 -14.22
C PRO A 37 5.73 -14.85 -15.51
N PRO A 38 5.27 -16.11 -15.47
CA PRO A 38 4.93 -16.84 -16.68
C PRO A 38 3.75 -16.19 -17.42
N GLY A 39 3.67 -16.42 -18.73
CA GLY A 39 2.70 -15.77 -19.64
C GLY A 39 3.31 -14.62 -20.43
N SER A 40 2.62 -14.19 -21.49
CA SER A 40 3.06 -13.11 -22.40
C SER A 40 2.43 -11.75 -22.08
N GLY A 41 1.50 -11.71 -21.12
CA GLY A 41 0.76 -10.52 -20.73
C GLY A 41 -0.31 -10.10 -21.72
N THR A 42 -0.79 -11.02 -22.56
CA THR A 42 -1.94 -10.79 -23.44
C THR A 42 -3.23 -11.20 -22.75
N GLU A 43 -4.39 -10.84 -23.30
CA GLU A 43 -5.69 -11.21 -22.71
C GLU A 43 -5.87 -12.74 -22.62
N GLY A 44 -5.44 -13.48 -23.66
CA GLY A 44 -5.52 -14.94 -23.71
C GLY A 44 -4.37 -15.67 -23.00
N ASP A 45 -3.33 -14.93 -22.59
CA ASP A 45 -2.15 -15.47 -21.92
C ASP A 45 -1.56 -14.39 -20.98
N PRO A 46 -2.27 -14.10 -19.86
CA PRO A 46 -1.88 -13.05 -18.93
C PRO A 46 -0.61 -13.43 -18.16
N TYR A 47 0.09 -12.44 -17.63
CA TYR A 47 1.14 -12.67 -16.65
C TYR A 47 0.54 -13.30 -15.38
N LEU A 48 0.98 -14.50 -15.01
CA LEU A 48 0.47 -15.25 -13.86
C LEU A 48 1.26 -14.86 -12.61
N VAL A 49 0.64 -14.05 -11.76
CA VAL A 49 1.22 -13.53 -10.52
C VAL A 49 0.94 -14.54 -9.40
N SER A 50 1.98 -15.02 -8.72
CA SER A 50 1.86 -16.09 -7.72
C SER A 50 2.84 -16.00 -6.56
N GLU A 51 3.77 -15.04 -6.60
CA GLU A 51 4.79 -14.83 -5.57
C GLU A 51 5.19 -13.36 -5.51
N ILE A 52 5.78 -12.94 -4.39
CA ILE A 52 6.17 -11.53 -4.17
C ILE A 52 7.16 -11.05 -5.25
N GLY A 53 8.06 -11.91 -5.72
CA GLY A 53 9.01 -11.60 -6.79
C GLY A 53 8.35 -11.11 -8.09
N HIS A 54 7.16 -11.62 -8.41
CA HIS A 54 6.35 -11.16 -9.55
C HIS A 54 5.83 -9.73 -9.33
N LEU A 55 5.44 -9.38 -8.10
CA LEU A 55 5.02 -8.02 -7.74
C LEU A 55 6.19 -7.03 -7.83
N VAL A 56 7.40 -7.44 -7.42
CA VAL A 56 8.61 -6.62 -7.59
C VAL A 56 8.90 -6.38 -9.08
N TRP A 57 8.83 -7.43 -9.90
CA TRP A 57 8.99 -7.30 -11.34
C TRP A 57 7.94 -6.36 -11.97
N MET A 58 6.69 -6.42 -11.50
CA MET A 58 5.66 -5.47 -11.94
C MET A 58 6.00 -4.03 -11.56
N GLY A 59 6.57 -3.80 -10.38
CA GLY A 59 7.05 -2.48 -9.97
C GLY A 59 8.12 -1.92 -10.92
N ASP A 60 9.09 -2.76 -11.27
CA ASP A 60 10.19 -2.39 -12.18
C ASP A 60 9.73 -2.21 -13.64
N THR A 61 8.61 -2.81 -14.03
CA THR A 61 8.09 -2.79 -15.41
C THR A 61 6.79 -2.00 -15.56
N ALA A 62 6.34 -1.28 -14.54
CA ALA A 62 5.05 -0.57 -14.53
C ALA A 62 4.90 0.38 -15.73
N ALA A 63 5.97 1.06 -16.14
CA ALA A 63 6.01 1.94 -17.31
C ALA A 63 5.64 1.24 -18.64
N ALA A 64 5.87 -0.07 -18.74
CA ALA A 64 5.60 -0.90 -19.91
C ALA A 64 4.30 -1.71 -19.80
N SER A 65 3.47 -1.44 -18.77
CA SER A 65 2.26 -2.22 -18.47
C SER A 65 1.07 -1.92 -19.39
N SER A 66 1.13 -0.88 -20.22
CA SER A 66 0.02 -0.53 -21.11
C SER A 66 -0.34 -1.68 -22.06
N GLY A 67 -1.62 -2.07 -22.07
CA GLY A 67 -2.11 -3.20 -22.85
C GLY A 67 -1.71 -4.58 -22.32
N LYS A 68 -1.14 -4.66 -21.11
CA LYS A 68 -0.74 -5.92 -20.47
C LYS A 68 -1.79 -6.40 -19.48
N TYR A 69 -1.96 -7.72 -19.41
CA TYR A 69 -2.88 -8.40 -18.51
C TYR A 69 -2.10 -9.17 -17.45
N TYR A 70 -2.53 -9.07 -16.20
CA TYR A 70 -1.95 -9.71 -15.03
C TYR A 70 -3.07 -10.42 -14.27
N SER A 71 -2.85 -11.67 -13.89
CA SER A 71 -3.81 -12.45 -13.09
C SER A 71 -3.10 -13.02 -11.87
N LEU A 72 -3.59 -12.66 -10.69
CA LEU A 72 -3.20 -13.31 -9.47
C LEU A 72 -3.80 -14.73 -9.46
N THR A 73 -2.98 -15.72 -9.14
CA THR A 73 -3.35 -17.15 -9.23
C THR A 73 -3.34 -17.88 -7.88
N THR A 74 -2.89 -17.18 -6.83
CA THR A 74 -2.88 -17.63 -5.45
C THR A 74 -2.80 -16.41 -4.54
N ASP A 75 -3.17 -16.57 -3.28
CA ASP A 75 -2.84 -15.59 -2.24
C ASP A 75 -1.32 -15.43 -2.13
N ILE A 76 -0.86 -14.21 -1.90
CA ILE A 76 0.55 -13.87 -1.68
C ILE A 76 0.71 -13.27 -0.28
N ASP A 77 1.54 -13.90 0.54
CA ASP A 77 2.02 -13.32 1.80
C ASP A 77 3.21 -12.39 1.52
N ALA A 78 3.00 -11.08 1.68
CA ALA A 78 4.00 -10.03 1.52
C ALA A 78 4.61 -9.53 2.84
N SER A 79 4.40 -10.22 3.96
CA SER A 79 4.91 -9.81 5.29
C SER A 79 6.43 -9.69 5.37
N ALA A 80 7.17 -10.44 4.54
CA ALA A 80 8.63 -10.34 4.44
C ALA A 80 9.11 -8.93 4.04
N THR A 81 8.26 -8.14 3.40
CA THR A 81 8.57 -6.76 3.00
C THR A 81 8.87 -5.85 4.19
N ALA A 82 8.43 -6.20 5.41
CA ALA A 82 8.79 -5.46 6.63
C ALA A 82 10.32 -5.35 6.85
N GLY A 83 11.08 -6.30 6.32
CA GLY A 83 12.54 -6.34 6.42
C GLY A 83 13.28 -5.67 5.27
N TRP A 84 12.57 -5.18 4.24
CA TRP A 84 13.21 -4.74 2.99
C TRP A 84 13.68 -3.31 3.06
N ASN A 85 14.84 -3.05 2.46
CA ASN A 85 15.27 -1.71 2.08
C ASN A 85 15.43 -1.63 0.56
N ASP A 86 15.04 -0.51 -0.04
CA ASP A 86 15.26 -0.26 -1.46
C ASP A 86 16.74 0.07 -1.69
N ALA A 87 17.32 -0.48 -2.75
CA ALA A 87 18.74 -0.31 -3.02
C ALA A 87 19.00 1.09 -3.56
N GLY A 88 19.43 2.03 -2.70
CA GLY A 88 19.86 3.36 -3.13
C GLY A 88 19.40 4.53 -2.26
N THR A 89 18.61 4.26 -1.22
CA THR A 89 18.23 5.22 -0.18
C THR A 89 18.90 4.89 1.15
N ASP A 90 18.66 5.76 2.14
CA ASP A 90 19.24 5.69 3.49
C ASP A 90 19.17 4.28 4.08
N THR A 91 20.31 3.76 4.55
CA THR A 91 20.40 2.41 5.12
C THR A 91 19.65 2.26 6.44
N ASP A 92 19.25 3.37 7.05
CA ASP A 92 18.69 3.39 8.41
C ASP A 92 17.17 3.25 8.46
N VAL A 93 16.47 3.33 7.32
CA VAL A 93 15.01 3.13 7.22
C VAL A 93 14.71 1.91 6.36
N LEU A 94 14.03 0.92 6.95
CA LEU A 94 13.45 -0.18 6.18
C LEU A 94 12.22 0.33 5.44
N GLU A 95 12.41 0.58 4.16
CA GLU A 95 11.36 1.19 3.34
C GLU A 95 10.25 0.20 2.99
N GLY A 96 10.54 -1.09 2.95
CA GLY A 96 9.60 -2.12 2.54
C GLY A 96 9.34 -2.19 1.04
N PHE A 97 8.17 -2.68 0.64
CA PHE A 97 7.81 -2.89 -0.76
C PHE A 97 7.76 -1.58 -1.55
N LYS A 98 8.39 -1.56 -2.73
CA LYS A 98 8.39 -0.41 -3.65
C LYS A 98 7.08 -0.38 -4.43
N PRO A 99 6.30 0.73 -4.40
CA PRO A 99 5.02 0.83 -5.09
C PRO A 99 5.08 0.49 -6.59
N ILE A 100 4.00 -0.13 -7.10
CA ILE A 100 3.83 -0.43 -8.52
C ILE A 100 3.36 0.83 -9.24
N GLY A 101 4.23 1.37 -10.08
CA GLY A 101 3.99 2.64 -10.77
C GLY A 101 4.12 3.85 -9.84
N THR A 102 4.34 5.01 -10.44
CA THR A 102 4.45 6.31 -9.76
C THR A 102 3.88 7.40 -10.66
N TRP A 103 3.89 8.64 -10.17
CA TRP A 103 3.44 9.80 -10.93
C TRP A 103 4.58 10.81 -11.13
N SER A 104 5.11 10.80 -12.35
CA SER A 104 5.95 11.88 -12.88
C SER A 104 5.49 12.31 -14.27
N ASN A 105 4.90 11.38 -15.02
CA ASN A 105 4.11 11.61 -16.22
C ASN A 105 3.05 10.48 -16.33
N PRO A 106 1.75 10.81 -16.45
CA PRO A 106 0.67 9.82 -16.50
C PRO A 106 0.89 8.70 -17.52
N ASP A 107 1.49 9.03 -18.66
CA ASP A 107 1.56 8.13 -19.79
C ASP A 107 2.73 7.15 -19.73
N THR A 108 3.71 7.41 -18.85
CA THR A 108 4.99 6.70 -18.86
C THR A 108 5.43 6.13 -17.52
N THR A 109 4.87 6.54 -16.38
CA THR A 109 5.29 6.02 -15.06
C THR A 109 4.18 5.39 -14.22
N SER A 110 2.92 5.64 -14.56
CA SER A 110 1.78 4.99 -13.88
C SER A 110 1.58 3.54 -14.35
N PHE A 111 0.96 2.73 -13.51
CA PHE A 111 0.46 1.42 -13.92
C PHE A 111 -0.74 1.60 -14.86
N ARG A 112 -0.66 1.01 -16.05
CA ARG A 112 -1.66 1.12 -17.13
C ARG A 112 -2.08 -0.24 -17.69
N GLY A 113 -1.73 -1.30 -16.99
CA GLY A 113 -2.18 -2.66 -17.30
C GLY A 113 -3.51 -3.00 -16.64
N ILE A 114 -3.98 -4.23 -16.87
CA ILE A 114 -5.17 -4.79 -16.25
C ILE A 114 -4.73 -5.84 -15.24
N PHE A 115 -4.79 -5.49 -13.96
CA PHE A 115 -4.51 -6.40 -12.85
C PHE A 115 -5.83 -6.98 -12.31
N ASN A 116 -5.99 -8.30 -12.47
CA ASN A 116 -7.09 -9.05 -11.91
C ASN A 116 -6.60 -9.88 -10.73
N GLY A 117 -7.03 -9.54 -9.52
CA GLY A 117 -6.73 -10.29 -8.30
C GLY A 117 -7.42 -11.64 -8.22
N GLY A 118 -8.43 -11.93 -9.05
CA GLY A 118 -9.06 -13.25 -9.10
C GLY A 118 -9.71 -13.68 -7.77
N GLN A 119 -10.13 -12.73 -6.91
CA GLN A 119 -10.59 -12.94 -5.54
C GLN A 119 -9.50 -13.44 -4.56
N HIS A 120 -8.23 -13.42 -4.99
CA HIS A 120 -7.09 -13.66 -4.12
C HIS A 120 -6.67 -12.39 -3.37
N THR A 121 -5.81 -12.60 -2.39
CA THR A 121 -5.31 -11.57 -1.48
C THR A 121 -3.80 -11.39 -1.58
N ILE A 122 -3.35 -10.17 -1.31
CA ILE A 122 -1.96 -9.86 -0.98
C ILE A 122 -1.97 -9.42 0.48
N SER A 123 -1.34 -10.21 1.36
CA SER A 123 -1.41 -9.99 2.82
C SER A 123 -0.12 -9.44 3.41
N GLY A 124 -0.24 -8.55 4.39
CA GLY A 124 0.88 -8.05 5.18
C GLY A 124 1.91 -7.15 4.47
N PRO A 125 1.65 -6.46 3.34
CA PRO A 125 2.68 -5.61 2.75
C PRO A 125 3.02 -4.44 3.69
N ILE A 126 4.31 -4.21 3.90
CA ILE A 126 4.82 -2.99 4.52
C ILE A 126 5.36 -2.10 3.41
N ILE A 127 4.80 -0.90 3.31
CA ILE A 127 5.22 0.16 2.38
C ILE A 127 5.50 1.39 3.24
N ASN A 128 6.74 1.54 3.69
CA ASN A 128 7.18 2.60 4.57
C ASN A 128 8.05 3.61 3.80
N ARG A 129 7.42 4.55 3.10
CA ARG A 129 8.11 5.54 2.26
C ARG A 129 7.95 6.96 2.82
N PRO A 130 8.48 7.25 4.04
CA PRO A 130 8.34 8.58 4.64
C PRO A 130 8.95 9.65 3.73
N GLY A 131 8.24 10.76 3.56
CA GLY A 131 8.66 11.85 2.65
C GLY A 131 8.35 11.62 1.17
N ALA A 132 7.91 10.42 0.77
CA ALA A 132 7.56 10.13 -0.62
C ALA A 132 6.10 10.47 -0.96
N ALA A 133 5.86 10.68 -2.24
CA ALA A 133 4.54 10.88 -2.83
C ALA A 133 4.06 9.61 -3.57
N TYR A 134 2.74 9.50 -3.76
CA TYR A 134 2.11 8.46 -4.58
C TYR A 134 2.38 7.07 -4.02
N VAL A 135 1.96 6.85 -2.78
CA VAL A 135 2.29 5.64 -2.03
C VAL A 135 1.03 4.79 -1.83
N GLY A 136 1.13 3.54 -2.24
CA GLY A 136 0.17 2.45 -2.09
C GLY A 136 0.79 1.20 -2.70
N LEU A 137 0.09 0.05 -2.68
CA LEU A 137 0.58 -1.10 -3.45
C LEU A 137 0.80 -0.71 -4.92
N PHE A 138 -0.16 0.04 -5.48
CA PHE A 138 -0.01 0.78 -6.72
C PHE A 138 0.22 2.26 -6.38
N GLY A 139 1.39 2.80 -6.71
CA GLY A 139 1.66 4.22 -6.43
C GLY A 139 0.77 5.12 -7.28
N SER A 140 0.60 4.75 -8.55
CA SER A 140 -0.34 5.42 -9.46
C SER A 140 -0.95 4.44 -10.46
N VAL A 141 -2.27 4.56 -10.69
CA VAL A 141 -3.00 3.90 -11.78
C VAL A 141 -3.39 4.97 -12.79
N GLY A 142 -2.89 4.83 -14.01
CA GLY A 142 -3.07 5.82 -15.09
C GLY A 142 -4.18 5.45 -16.07
N SER A 143 -4.33 6.25 -17.13
CA SER A 143 -5.36 6.06 -18.14
C SER A 143 -5.28 4.68 -18.81
N GLY A 144 -6.40 3.95 -18.76
CA GLY A 144 -6.53 2.56 -19.22
C GLY A 144 -6.10 1.50 -18.21
N GLY A 145 -5.46 1.90 -17.10
CA GLY A 145 -5.09 1.01 -16.00
C GLY A 145 -6.30 0.53 -15.21
N GLN A 146 -6.30 -0.74 -14.83
CA GLN A 146 -7.36 -1.35 -14.03
C GLN A 146 -6.76 -2.21 -12.93
N VAL A 147 -7.26 -2.04 -11.70
CA VAL A 147 -6.99 -2.92 -10.57
C VAL A 147 -8.34 -3.43 -10.07
N ARG A 148 -8.55 -4.75 -10.15
CA ARG A 148 -9.85 -5.33 -9.78
C ARG A 148 -9.76 -6.67 -9.07
N ASN A 149 -10.80 -7.00 -8.31
CA ASN A 149 -10.98 -8.31 -7.65
C ASN A 149 -9.83 -8.66 -6.69
N LEU A 150 -9.33 -7.69 -5.93
CA LEU A 150 -8.13 -7.83 -5.11
C LEU A 150 -8.38 -7.43 -3.65
N GLY A 151 -8.01 -8.30 -2.73
CA GLY A 151 -7.93 -7.98 -1.30
C GLY A 151 -6.51 -7.64 -0.85
N LEU A 152 -6.30 -6.45 -0.30
CA LEU A 152 -5.07 -6.07 0.40
C LEU A 152 -5.26 -6.21 1.91
N VAL A 153 -4.73 -7.28 2.49
CA VAL A 153 -5.08 -7.71 3.85
C VAL A 153 -3.97 -7.40 4.85
N GLY A 154 -4.24 -6.53 5.82
CA GLY A 154 -3.27 -6.14 6.84
C GLY A 154 -2.11 -5.34 6.26
N GLY A 155 -0.96 -5.37 6.93
CA GLY A 155 0.19 -4.54 6.56
C GLY A 155 0.01 -3.07 6.96
N ALA A 156 0.89 -2.22 6.45
CA ALA A 156 0.87 -0.79 6.71
C ALA A 156 1.47 0.00 5.54
N VAL A 157 0.86 1.14 5.23
CA VAL A 157 1.31 2.08 4.21
C VAL A 157 1.59 3.43 4.86
N THR A 158 2.82 3.91 4.76
CA THR A 158 3.28 5.20 5.26
C THR A 158 3.91 6.00 4.14
N GLY A 159 3.55 7.27 4.00
CA GLY A 159 4.30 8.22 3.19
C GLY A 159 3.94 9.67 3.50
N ASP A 160 4.14 10.58 2.55
CA ASP A 160 3.94 12.01 2.74
C ASP A 160 2.79 12.59 1.88
N ASP A 161 2.86 12.42 0.55
CA ASP A 161 1.83 12.89 -0.38
C ASP A 161 1.03 11.77 -1.02
N TYR A 162 -0.29 11.93 -1.14
CA TYR A 162 -1.17 10.99 -1.86
C TYR A 162 -0.95 9.53 -1.41
N ILE A 163 -1.37 9.24 -0.17
CA ILE A 163 -1.17 7.93 0.47
C ILE A 163 -2.48 7.15 0.51
N GLY A 164 -2.53 6.06 -0.24
CA GLY A 164 -3.66 5.13 -0.29
C GLY A 164 -3.23 3.74 0.10
N GLY A 165 -4.08 2.97 0.78
CA GLY A 165 -3.76 1.58 1.09
C GLY A 165 -3.46 0.77 -0.18
N LEU A 166 -4.33 0.87 -1.18
CA LEU A 166 -4.18 0.18 -2.46
C LEU A 166 -3.60 1.09 -3.56
N VAL A 167 -4.13 2.31 -3.71
CA VAL A 167 -3.73 3.23 -4.79
C VAL A 167 -3.38 4.61 -4.23
N GLY A 168 -2.16 5.10 -4.47
CA GLY A 168 -1.79 6.49 -4.14
C GLY A 168 -2.57 7.49 -4.98
N PHE A 169 -2.47 7.38 -6.31
CA PHE A 169 -3.13 8.29 -7.26
C PHE A 169 -3.86 7.53 -8.37
N ASN A 170 -5.15 7.79 -8.55
CA ASN A 170 -5.95 7.19 -9.62
C ASN A 170 -6.28 8.23 -10.70
N TYR A 171 -5.51 8.25 -11.78
CA TYR A 171 -5.68 9.20 -12.87
C TYR A 171 -6.33 8.55 -14.08
N GLN A 172 -7.65 8.69 -14.20
CA GLN A 172 -8.44 8.07 -15.28
C GLN A 172 -8.31 6.54 -15.32
N GLY A 173 -7.85 5.91 -14.24
CA GLY A 173 -7.84 4.48 -14.05
C GLY A 173 -9.15 3.97 -13.42
N THR A 174 -9.24 2.65 -13.29
CA THR A 174 -10.38 1.98 -12.63
C THR A 174 -9.87 1.12 -11.48
N VAL A 175 -10.45 1.32 -10.30
CA VAL A 175 -10.29 0.46 -9.13
C VAL A 175 -11.66 -0.12 -8.81
N SER A 176 -11.84 -1.43 -8.95
CA SER A 176 -13.17 -2.04 -8.75
C SER A 176 -13.13 -3.36 -8.02
N ASN A 177 -14.15 -3.67 -7.20
CA ASN A 177 -14.21 -4.91 -6.42
C ASN A 177 -12.90 -5.18 -5.64
N CYS A 178 -12.41 -4.16 -4.95
CA CYS A 178 -11.14 -4.20 -4.22
C CYS A 178 -11.34 -3.80 -2.77
N TYR A 179 -10.47 -4.27 -1.89
CA TYR A 179 -10.49 -3.81 -0.50
C TYR A 179 -9.13 -3.72 0.15
N ALA A 180 -9.03 -2.87 1.18
CA ALA A 180 -7.83 -2.69 1.98
C ALA A 180 -8.14 -2.72 3.48
N THR A 181 -7.35 -3.47 4.25
CA THR A 181 -7.54 -3.60 5.71
C THR A 181 -6.32 -3.18 6.53
N GLY A 182 -5.19 -2.86 5.88
CA GLY A 182 -3.98 -2.34 6.50
C GLY A 182 -4.09 -0.88 6.95
N ALA A 183 -3.25 -0.48 7.90
CA ALA A 183 -3.21 0.91 8.37
C ALA A 183 -2.57 1.84 7.33
N VAL A 184 -3.07 3.07 7.21
CA VAL A 184 -2.56 4.07 6.27
C VAL A 184 -2.21 5.35 7.02
N SER A 185 -1.00 5.87 6.80
CA SER A 185 -0.51 7.10 7.42
C SER A 185 0.12 8.03 6.38
N GLY A 186 -0.32 9.29 6.33
CA GLY A 186 0.26 10.32 5.47
C GLY A 186 0.35 11.69 6.14
N THR A 187 1.22 12.57 5.65
CA THR A 187 1.55 13.80 6.39
C THR A 187 1.18 15.12 5.72
N ARG A 188 0.82 15.16 4.42
CA ARG A 188 0.74 16.42 3.67
C ARG A 188 -0.55 16.72 2.91
N ASP A 189 -0.88 16.02 1.84
CA ASP A 189 -2.09 16.34 1.05
C ASP A 189 -3.25 15.40 1.38
N SER A 190 -3.34 14.28 0.66
CA SER A 190 -4.47 13.37 0.72
C SER A 190 -4.07 12.00 1.28
N VAL A 191 -4.89 11.49 2.20
CA VAL A 191 -4.75 10.14 2.79
C VAL A 191 -6.10 9.43 2.69
N GLY A 192 -6.10 8.25 2.09
CA GLY A 192 -7.30 7.42 1.95
C GLY A 192 -7.04 5.98 2.36
N GLY A 193 -8.02 5.33 2.99
CA GLY A 193 -7.88 3.91 3.37
C GLY A 193 -7.66 2.98 2.17
N LEU A 194 -8.22 3.32 1.00
CA LEU A 194 -8.03 2.58 -0.26
C LEU A 194 -7.32 3.41 -1.33
N VAL A 195 -7.84 4.60 -1.64
CA VAL A 195 -7.32 5.49 -2.70
C VAL A 195 -7.03 6.87 -2.13
N ALA A 196 -5.86 7.45 -2.34
CA ALA A 196 -5.58 8.77 -1.78
C ALA A 196 -6.28 9.89 -2.56
N ASP A 197 -6.04 9.98 -3.87
CA ASP A 197 -6.63 11.01 -4.73
C ASP A 197 -7.14 10.40 -6.05
N ASN A 198 -8.39 10.73 -6.40
CA ASN A 198 -9.17 10.08 -7.44
C ASN A 198 -9.66 11.05 -8.52
N TYR A 199 -9.22 10.79 -9.74
CA TYR A 199 -9.70 11.38 -11.00
C TYR A 199 -10.27 10.30 -11.94
N GLY A 200 -10.38 9.06 -11.48
CA GLY A 200 -10.90 7.92 -12.22
C GLY A 200 -12.17 7.34 -11.58
N THR A 201 -12.32 6.02 -11.70
CA THR A 201 -13.44 5.28 -11.11
C THR A 201 -12.97 4.45 -9.92
N VAL A 202 -13.71 4.53 -8.82
CA VAL A 202 -13.62 3.63 -7.66
C VAL A 202 -15.01 3.04 -7.44
N SER A 203 -15.19 1.74 -7.63
CA SER A 203 -16.51 1.09 -7.49
C SER A 203 -16.45 -0.24 -6.73
N ASP A 204 -17.51 -0.60 -6.02
CA ASP A 204 -17.61 -1.92 -5.36
C ASP A 204 -16.46 -2.17 -4.38
N CYS A 205 -15.98 -1.12 -3.71
CA CYS A 205 -14.73 -1.15 -2.97
C CYS A 205 -14.93 -0.85 -1.48
N TYR A 206 -14.02 -1.34 -0.64
CA TYR A 206 -14.09 -1.00 0.78
C TYR A 206 -12.77 -0.89 1.51
N ALA A 207 -12.77 -0.13 2.61
CA ALA A 207 -11.63 0.01 3.50
C ALA A 207 -12.02 -0.18 4.97
N THR A 208 -11.26 -1.00 5.68
CA THR A 208 -11.48 -1.25 7.12
C THR A 208 -10.27 -0.91 7.98
N GLY A 209 -9.13 -0.60 7.37
CA GLY A 209 -7.91 -0.22 8.07
C GLY A 209 -7.98 1.17 8.69
N ALA A 210 -7.24 1.40 9.76
CA ALA A 210 -7.16 2.72 10.38
C ALA A 210 -6.43 3.71 9.47
N VAL A 211 -6.97 4.92 9.34
CA VAL A 211 -6.41 6.00 8.53
C VAL A 211 -6.00 7.15 9.44
N SER A 212 -4.74 7.58 9.34
CA SER A 212 -4.19 8.72 10.08
C SER A 212 -3.58 9.72 9.10
N GLY A 213 -3.99 10.99 9.17
CA GLY A 213 -3.45 12.03 8.31
C GLY A 213 -3.24 13.36 9.00
N THR A 214 -2.08 14.00 8.84
CA THR A 214 -1.88 15.40 9.26
C THR A 214 -2.07 16.40 8.12
N GLY A 215 -2.30 15.89 6.91
CA GLY A 215 -2.52 16.68 5.71
C GLY A 215 -3.93 17.24 5.55
N TYR A 216 -4.20 17.89 4.42
CA TYR A 216 -5.45 18.61 4.17
C TYR A 216 -6.69 17.72 4.08
N ARG A 217 -6.57 16.51 3.51
CA ARG A 217 -7.71 15.67 3.12
C ARG A 217 -7.53 14.24 3.62
N VAL A 218 -8.38 13.80 4.53
CA VAL A 218 -8.31 12.47 5.13
C VAL A 218 -9.68 11.80 5.02
N GLY A 219 -9.74 10.66 4.32
CA GLY A 219 -10.96 9.90 4.12
C GLY A 219 -10.80 8.44 4.48
N GLY A 220 -11.85 7.85 5.08
CA GLY A 220 -11.83 6.42 5.43
C GLY A 220 -11.65 5.48 4.24
N LEU A 221 -12.15 5.86 3.05
CA LEU A 221 -11.95 5.15 1.78
C LEU A 221 -11.09 5.97 0.81
N VAL A 222 -11.53 7.20 0.51
CA VAL A 222 -10.90 8.09 -0.47
C VAL A 222 -10.50 9.40 0.19
N GLY A 223 -9.23 9.79 0.12
CA GLY A 223 -8.79 11.09 0.65
C GLY A 223 -9.44 12.26 -0.10
N SER A 224 -9.27 12.28 -1.41
CA SER A 224 -9.76 13.30 -2.33
C SER A 224 -10.42 12.66 -3.56
N ASN A 225 -11.66 13.01 -3.85
CA ASN A 225 -12.35 12.69 -5.09
C ASN A 225 -12.45 13.96 -5.94
N ALA A 226 -11.39 14.33 -6.65
CA ALA A 226 -11.27 15.64 -7.31
C ALA A 226 -12.24 15.82 -8.49
N SER A 227 -12.29 14.82 -9.39
CA SER A 227 -13.21 14.79 -10.54
C SER A 227 -13.58 13.37 -10.95
N GLY A 228 -13.43 12.42 -10.02
CA GLY A 228 -13.70 11.01 -10.25
C GLY A 228 -15.10 10.58 -9.81
N THR A 229 -15.34 9.28 -9.86
CA THR A 229 -16.56 8.62 -9.38
C THR A 229 -16.22 7.67 -8.25
N VAL A 230 -17.00 7.71 -7.18
CA VAL A 230 -17.00 6.74 -6.08
C VAL A 230 -18.41 6.15 -5.96
N SER A 231 -18.58 4.87 -6.24
CA SER A 231 -19.91 4.23 -6.21
C SER A 231 -19.89 2.88 -5.52
N ASP A 232 -20.97 2.53 -4.81
CA ASP A 232 -21.13 1.18 -4.23
C ASP A 232 -19.97 0.81 -3.29
N CYS A 233 -19.48 1.78 -2.53
CA CYS A 233 -18.32 1.62 -1.67
C CYS A 233 -18.64 1.78 -0.19
N TYR A 234 -17.80 1.24 0.69
CA TYR A 234 -17.91 1.54 2.11
C TYR A 234 -16.60 1.65 2.90
N ALA A 235 -16.67 2.34 4.04
CA ALA A 235 -15.57 2.44 4.99
C ALA A 235 -16.00 2.14 6.42
N THR A 236 -15.18 1.42 7.17
CA THR A 236 -15.38 1.16 8.60
C THR A 236 -14.16 1.42 9.47
N GLY A 237 -13.01 1.73 8.87
CA GLY A 237 -11.78 1.99 9.62
C GLY A 237 -11.84 3.29 10.41
N ALA A 238 -11.16 3.33 11.56
CA ALA A 238 -11.01 4.55 12.36
C ALA A 238 -10.29 5.63 11.54
N VAL A 239 -10.81 6.86 11.54
CA VAL A 239 -10.23 7.99 10.79
C VAL A 239 -9.79 9.05 11.79
N THR A 240 -8.49 9.37 11.77
CA THR A 240 -7.89 10.46 12.55
C THR A 240 -7.25 11.45 11.60
N GLY A 241 -7.73 12.70 11.62
CA GLY A 241 -7.22 13.77 10.76
C GLY A 241 -7.07 15.07 11.53
N THR A 242 -6.04 15.86 11.22
CA THR A 242 -5.87 17.22 11.76
C THR A 242 -6.05 18.32 10.71
N GLY A 243 -6.31 17.95 9.46
CA GLY A 243 -6.52 18.89 8.36
C GLY A 243 -7.94 19.44 8.25
N ASP A 244 -8.17 20.21 7.19
CA ASP A 244 -9.42 20.92 6.93
C ASP A 244 -10.58 19.97 6.57
N TYR A 245 -10.28 18.85 5.91
CA TYR A 245 -11.27 17.93 5.36
C TYR A 245 -11.05 16.52 5.90
N VAL A 246 -11.83 16.14 6.91
CA VAL A 246 -11.79 14.79 7.51
C VAL A 246 -13.16 14.15 7.37
N GLY A 247 -13.24 13.03 6.66
CA GLY A 247 -14.49 12.36 6.33
C GLY A 247 -14.46 10.86 6.60
N GLY A 248 -15.60 10.32 7.02
CA GLY A 248 -15.74 8.88 7.28
C GLY A 248 -15.60 8.00 6.03
N LEU A 249 -15.99 8.50 4.85
CA LEU A 249 -15.83 7.82 3.56
C LEU A 249 -14.86 8.58 2.65
N VAL A 250 -15.25 9.79 2.25
CA VAL A 250 -14.50 10.73 1.41
C VAL A 250 -14.11 11.95 2.23
N GLY A 251 -12.82 12.29 2.23
CA GLY A 251 -12.30 13.49 2.90
C GLY A 251 -12.78 14.76 2.20
N TYR A 252 -12.49 14.89 0.92
CA TYR A 252 -12.90 16.00 0.06
C TYR A 252 -13.48 15.49 -1.27
N ASN A 253 -14.65 15.99 -1.67
CA ASN A 253 -15.28 15.73 -2.95
C ASN A 253 -15.28 17.01 -3.79
N GLY A 254 -14.47 17.03 -4.85
CA GLY A 254 -14.35 18.16 -5.74
C GLY A 254 -15.63 18.45 -6.52
N TYR A 255 -15.70 19.63 -7.12
CA TYR A 255 -16.90 20.13 -7.81
C TYR A 255 -17.42 19.19 -8.92
N TYR A 256 -16.53 18.45 -9.58
CA TYR A 256 -16.87 17.48 -10.61
C TYR A 256 -16.84 16.03 -10.11
N GLY A 257 -16.51 15.81 -8.83
CA GLY A 257 -16.50 14.51 -8.21
C GLY A 257 -17.91 14.04 -7.88
N THR A 258 -18.20 12.76 -8.10
CA THR A 258 -19.47 12.14 -7.74
C THR A 258 -19.27 11.04 -6.72
N VAL A 259 -20.18 10.99 -5.74
CA VAL A 259 -20.25 9.90 -4.75
C VAL A 259 -21.70 9.42 -4.70
N SER A 260 -21.92 8.13 -4.95
CA SER A 260 -23.25 7.52 -4.99
C SER A 260 -23.26 6.17 -4.29
N ASN A 261 -24.41 5.80 -3.71
CA ASN A 261 -24.66 4.50 -3.09
C ASN A 261 -23.54 3.97 -2.18
N SER A 262 -22.90 4.88 -1.42
CA SER A 262 -21.70 4.58 -0.64
C SER A 262 -21.87 5.03 0.81
N TYR A 263 -21.25 4.31 1.74
CA TYR A 263 -21.57 4.41 3.16
C TYR A 263 -20.33 4.40 4.05
N TRP A 264 -20.41 5.02 5.22
CA TRP A 264 -19.42 4.79 6.28
C TRP A 264 -20.08 4.46 7.61
N ASP A 265 -19.38 3.67 8.42
CA ASP A 265 -19.76 3.44 9.80
C ASP A 265 -19.33 4.64 10.68
N MET A 266 -20.30 5.41 11.18
CA MET A 266 -20.04 6.60 11.99
C MET A 266 -19.39 6.29 13.33
N GLN A 267 -19.62 5.09 13.88
CA GLN A 267 -19.17 4.70 15.21
C GLN A 267 -17.74 4.16 15.17
N THR A 268 -17.42 3.31 14.20
CA THR A 268 -16.07 2.75 14.08
C THR A 268 -15.09 3.72 13.43
N SER A 269 -15.56 4.56 12.50
CA SER A 269 -14.72 5.62 11.93
C SER A 269 -14.41 6.75 12.91
N GLY A 270 -15.30 6.97 13.89
CA GLY A 270 -15.26 8.15 14.76
C GLY A 270 -15.67 9.45 14.04
N GLN A 271 -16.19 9.37 12.81
CA GLN A 271 -16.56 10.53 11.99
C GLN A 271 -18.08 10.64 11.85
N SER A 272 -18.62 11.80 12.24
CA SER A 272 -20.04 12.12 12.05
C SER A 272 -20.36 12.69 10.66
N THR A 273 -19.34 13.09 9.90
CA THR A 273 -19.48 13.72 8.58
C THR A 273 -18.55 13.07 7.54
N SER A 274 -18.89 13.30 6.28
CA SER A 274 -18.05 13.01 5.12
C SER A 274 -18.50 13.92 3.99
N ASP A 275 -17.60 14.26 3.06
CA ASP A 275 -17.93 15.13 1.91
C ASP A 275 -18.68 14.39 0.78
N GLY A 276 -18.98 13.11 0.99
CA GLY A 276 -19.81 12.29 0.11
C GLY A 276 -20.23 10.98 0.76
N GLY A 277 -21.28 10.35 0.23
CA GLY A 277 -21.88 9.14 0.77
C GLY A 277 -22.85 9.40 1.93
N ALA A 278 -23.28 8.34 2.61
CA ALA A 278 -24.20 8.41 3.74
C ALA A 278 -23.65 7.69 4.99
N GLY A 279 -23.63 8.40 6.12
CA GLY A 279 -23.25 7.84 7.41
C GLY A 279 -24.30 6.87 7.92
N LYS A 280 -23.84 5.74 8.46
CA LYS A 280 -24.67 4.68 9.03
C LYS A 280 -24.12 4.27 10.38
N THR A 281 -25.01 3.82 11.25
CA THR A 281 -24.61 3.15 12.50
C THR A 281 -24.01 1.78 12.17
N THR A 282 -23.21 1.24 13.08
CA THR A 282 -22.67 -0.13 12.98
C THR A 282 -23.78 -1.18 12.85
N ALA A 283 -24.95 -0.93 13.44
CA ALA A 283 -26.10 -1.80 13.29
C ALA A 283 -26.67 -1.77 11.87
N GLU A 284 -26.83 -0.58 11.28
CA GLU A 284 -27.30 -0.42 9.89
C GLU A 284 -26.29 -0.98 8.88
N MET A 285 -24.98 -0.79 9.11
CA MET A 285 -23.92 -1.34 8.26
C MET A 285 -23.89 -2.88 8.21
N LYS A 286 -24.67 -3.56 9.07
CA LYS A 286 -24.83 -5.02 9.07
C LYS A 286 -26.16 -5.48 8.49
N GLN A 287 -27.00 -4.55 8.02
CA GLN A 287 -28.30 -4.85 7.43
C GLN A 287 -28.20 -4.77 5.91
N GLN A 288 -28.53 -5.85 5.22
CA GLN A 288 -28.57 -5.88 3.75
C GLN A 288 -29.46 -4.76 3.18
N ALA A 289 -30.55 -4.41 3.86
CA ALA A 289 -31.45 -3.32 3.47
C ALA A 289 -30.78 -1.93 3.42
N THR A 290 -29.62 -1.75 4.05
CA THR A 290 -28.83 -0.51 3.95
C THR A 290 -28.17 -0.37 2.58
N PHE A 291 -27.78 -1.49 1.97
CA PHE A 291 -27.01 -1.57 0.74
C PHE A 291 -27.92 -1.86 -0.45
N VAL A 292 -28.85 -0.93 -0.70
CA VAL A 292 -29.85 -1.09 -1.76
C VAL A 292 -29.15 -1.11 -3.12
N GLY A 293 -29.46 -2.13 -3.93
CA GLY A 293 -28.88 -2.28 -5.27
C GLY A 293 -27.50 -2.93 -5.31
N TRP A 294 -26.91 -3.29 -4.16
CA TRP A 294 -25.65 -4.04 -4.13
C TRP A 294 -25.89 -5.51 -4.45
N ASP A 295 -24.92 -6.11 -5.14
CA ASP A 295 -24.89 -7.54 -5.39
C ASP A 295 -24.34 -8.29 -4.17
N PHE A 296 -25.07 -9.30 -3.73
CA PHE A 296 -24.73 -10.17 -2.61
C PHE A 296 -24.57 -11.64 -3.04
N THR A 297 -24.54 -11.90 -4.34
CA THR A 297 -24.52 -13.25 -4.93
C THR A 297 -23.13 -13.73 -5.33
#